data_AF-A0AAV6UH47-F1
#
_entry.id   AF-A0AAV6UH47-F1
#
_cell.length_a   1.000
_cell.length_b   1.000
_cell.length_c   1.000
_cell.angle_alpha   90.00
_cell.angle_beta   90.00
_cell.angle_gamma   90.00
#
_symmetry.space_group_name_H-M   'P 1'
#
loop_
_entity.id
_entity.type
_entity.pdbx_description
1 polymer ?
#
loop_
_entity_poly.entity_id
_entity_poly.type
_entity_poly.pdbx_seq_one_letter_code
_entity_poly.pdbx_strand_id
1 'polypeptide(L)'
;MDEAIDESSGETSKPEIITFNNMTKGAVDVVDEMASAYSTARISKRWRVVVFFSLLNVATINSRILLLSVKEPPLKYKNRRHFLKDLALQLITSHAADREMEVLRHEESLRRNFADPGPSAKTQNVSCKKRCYLCARVKDRKTNSCCSKCYKNICKEHNHALCANCIE
;
A
#
# COMPACT_ATOMS: atom_id res chain seq x y z
N MET A 1 -37.93 -42.54 -15.61
CA MET A 1 -36.87 -41.66 -15.05
C MET A 1 -35.56 -42.25 -15.53
N ASP A 2 -34.57 -41.43 -15.87
CA ASP A 2 -33.27 -41.94 -16.31
C ASP A 2 -32.59 -42.69 -15.15
N GLU A 3 -32.33 -43.98 -15.33
CA GLU A 3 -31.70 -44.89 -14.35
C GLU A 3 -30.22 -45.12 -14.64
N ALA A 4 -29.61 -44.29 -15.50
CA ALA A 4 -28.22 -44.41 -15.88
C ALA A 4 -27.29 -44.34 -14.65
N ILE A 5 -26.52 -45.40 -14.44
CA ILE A 5 -25.51 -45.52 -13.38
C ILE A 5 -24.17 -45.08 -13.95
N ASP A 6 -23.44 -44.27 -13.20
CA ASP A 6 -22.07 -43.90 -13.54
C ASP A 6 -21.12 -45.07 -13.26
N GLU A 7 -20.63 -45.70 -14.32
CA GLU A 7 -19.67 -46.81 -14.23
C GLU A 7 -18.37 -46.42 -13.50
N SER A 8 -17.97 -45.14 -13.53
CA SER A 8 -16.79 -44.65 -12.81
C SER A 8 -16.96 -44.64 -11.29
N SER A 9 -18.20 -44.75 -10.81
CA SER A 9 -18.53 -44.82 -9.39
C SER A 9 -18.30 -46.21 -8.77
N GLY A 10 -17.97 -47.21 -9.60
CA GLY A 10 -17.64 -48.57 -9.16
C GLY A 10 -18.73 -49.18 -8.27
N GLU A 11 -18.32 -49.75 -7.14
CA GLU A 11 -19.22 -50.42 -6.18
C GLU A 11 -20.26 -49.48 -5.55
N THR A 12 -20.10 -48.16 -5.66
CA THR A 12 -21.08 -47.21 -5.12
C THR A 12 -22.30 -47.03 -6.00
N SER A 13 -22.27 -47.52 -7.25
CA SER A 13 -23.37 -47.54 -8.23
C SER A 13 -24.19 -46.25 -8.21
N LYS A 14 -23.50 -45.11 -8.19
CA LYS A 14 -24.15 -43.80 -8.09
C LYS A 14 -24.83 -43.47 -9.42
N PRO A 15 -26.07 -42.95 -9.38
CA PRO A 15 -26.69 -42.41 -10.57
C PRO A 15 -25.83 -41.31 -11.21
N GLU A 16 -25.80 -41.24 -12.53
CA GLU A 16 -25.03 -40.25 -13.28
C GLU A 16 -25.35 -38.81 -12.85
N ILE A 17 -26.62 -38.53 -12.54
CA ILE A 17 -27.05 -37.22 -12.03
C ILE A 17 -26.34 -36.81 -10.73
N ILE A 18 -25.99 -37.77 -9.87
CA ILE A 18 -25.30 -37.49 -8.61
C ILE A 18 -23.83 -37.19 -8.87
N THR A 19 -23.17 -37.94 -9.74
CA THR A 19 -21.75 -37.74 -10.04
C THR A 19 -21.53 -36.45 -10.83
N PHE A 20 -22.37 -36.18 -11.83
CA PHE A 20 -22.35 -34.91 -12.56
C PHE A 20 -22.58 -33.69 -11.65
N ASN A 21 -23.56 -33.76 -10.73
CA ASN A 21 -23.79 -32.69 -9.76
C ASN A 21 -22.56 -32.51 -8.85
N ASN A 22 -22.00 -33.59 -8.33
CA ASN A 22 -20.80 -33.52 -7.48
C ASN A 22 -19.59 -32.91 -8.21
N MET A 23 -19.43 -33.16 -9.52
CA MET A 23 -18.37 -32.58 -10.33
C MET A 23 -18.53 -31.07 -10.54
N THR A 24 -19.76 -30.57 -10.63
CA THR A 24 -20.04 -29.19 -11.05
C THR A 24 -20.36 -28.25 -9.89
N LYS A 25 -20.93 -28.76 -8.78
CA LYS A 25 -21.41 -27.93 -7.66
C LYS A 25 -20.33 -27.14 -6.92
N GLY A 26 -19.07 -27.59 -6.97
CA GLY A 26 -17.96 -27.00 -6.20
C GLY A 26 -17.32 -25.75 -6.81
N ALA A 27 -17.73 -25.33 -8.02
CA ALA A 27 -17.03 -24.24 -8.71
C ALA A 27 -17.04 -22.92 -7.94
N VAL A 28 -18.15 -22.58 -7.28
CA VAL A 28 -18.28 -21.36 -6.46
C VAL A 28 -17.42 -21.45 -5.21
N ASP A 29 -17.42 -22.60 -4.53
CA ASP A 29 -16.60 -22.84 -3.33
C ASP A 29 -15.10 -22.72 -3.64
N VAL A 30 -14.67 -23.21 -4.81
CA VAL A 30 -13.27 -23.07 -5.26
C VAL A 30 -12.90 -21.59 -5.47
N VAL A 31 -13.81 -20.78 -6.02
CA VAL A 31 -13.57 -19.32 -6.17
C VAL A 31 -13.53 -18.63 -4.81
N ASP A 32 -14.41 -19.01 -3.87
CA ASP A 32 -14.43 -18.46 -2.51
C ASP A 32 -13.15 -18.82 -1.74
N GLU A 33 -12.72 -20.08 -1.80
CA GLU A 33 -11.46 -20.55 -1.21
C GLU A 33 -10.27 -19.79 -1.80
N MET A 34 -10.23 -19.63 -3.12
CA MET A 34 -9.22 -18.81 -3.78
C MET A 34 -9.26 -17.36 -3.27
N ALA A 35 -10.42 -16.72 -3.23
CA ALA A 35 -10.55 -15.34 -2.76
C ALA A 35 -10.09 -15.19 -1.31
N SER A 36 -10.41 -16.16 -0.45
CA SER A 36 -10.03 -16.21 0.96
C SER A 36 -8.50 -16.35 1.14
N ALA A 37 -7.87 -17.29 0.43
CA ALA A 37 -6.43 -17.57 0.57
C ALA A 37 -5.50 -16.38 0.27
N TYR A 38 -5.92 -15.46 -0.61
CA TYR A 38 -5.19 -14.23 -0.93
C TYR A 38 -6.13 -13.02 -0.96
N SER A 39 -6.78 -12.76 0.16
CA SER A 39 -7.77 -11.69 0.25
C SER A 39 -7.13 -10.29 0.37
N THR A 40 -7.67 -9.35 -0.39
CA THR A 40 -7.40 -7.91 -0.26
C THR A 40 -8.25 -7.25 0.83
N ALA A 41 -9.20 -7.97 1.42
CA ALA A 41 -10.14 -7.42 2.39
C ALA A 41 -9.45 -6.85 3.62
N ARG A 42 -10.01 -5.76 4.13
CA ARG A 42 -9.62 -5.11 5.39
C ARG A 42 -10.87 -4.79 6.20
N ILE A 43 -10.72 -4.78 7.52
CA ILE A 43 -11.78 -4.38 8.43
C ILE A 43 -12.21 -2.96 8.06
N SER A 44 -13.50 -2.80 7.74
CA SER A 44 -14.08 -1.52 7.32
C SER A 44 -15.51 -1.43 7.80
N LYS A 45 -15.91 -0.24 8.28
CA LYS A 45 -17.30 0.08 8.61
C LYS A 45 -18.10 0.56 7.39
N ARG A 46 -17.47 0.68 6.22
CA ARG A 46 -18.07 1.21 4.99
C ARG A 46 -18.32 0.05 4.02
N TRP A 47 -19.58 -0.36 3.86
CA TRP A 47 -19.96 -1.51 3.02
C TRP A 47 -19.46 -1.40 1.57
N ARG A 48 -19.45 -0.20 0.98
CA ARG A 48 -18.93 0.03 -0.38
C ARG A 48 -17.46 -0.39 -0.53
N VAL A 49 -16.66 -0.18 0.51
CA VAL A 49 -15.25 -0.57 0.53
C VAL A 49 -15.11 -2.09 0.63
N VAL A 50 -16.00 -2.75 1.37
CA VAL A 50 -16.04 -4.21 1.44
C VAL A 50 -16.34 -4.81 0.07
N VAL A 51 -17.36 -4.29 -0.61
CA VAL A 51 -17.69 -4.71 -2.00
C VAL A 51 -16.51 -4.49 -2.93
N PHE A 52 -15.82 -3.36 -2.81
CA PHE A 52 -14.62 -3.08 -3.60
C PHE A 52 -13.51 -4.13 -3.40
N PHE A 53 -13.25 -4.57 -2.17
CA PHE A 53 -12.28 -5.65 -1.92
C PHE A 53 -12.71 -6.98 -2.53
N SER A 54 -14.00 -7.32 -2.47
CA SER A 54 -14.52 -8.52 -3.13
C SER A 54 -14.34 -8.45 -4.64
N LEU A 55 -14.62 -7.30 -5.25
CA LEU A 55 -14.38 -7.07 -6.68
C LEU A 55 -12.90 -7.22 -7.05
N LEU A 56 -11.98 -6.69 -6.24
CA LEU A 56 -10.54 -6.86 -6.45
C LEU A 56 -10.12 -8.33 -6.40
N ASN A 57 -10.62 -9.09 -5.43
CA ASN A 57 -10.32 -10.52 -5.30
C ASN A 57 -10.78 -11.30 -6.55
N VAL A 58 -12.02 -11.09 -6.99
CA VAL A 58 -12.60 -11.78 -8.17
C VAL A 58 -11.91 -11.34 -9.46
N ALA A 59 -11.67 -10.04 -9.64
CA ALA A 59 -11.00 -9.51 -10.82
C ALA A 59 -9.58 -10.09 -10.97
N THR A 60 -8.88 -10.31 -9.86
CA THR A 60 -7.54 -10.89 -9.85
C THR A 60 -7.53 -12.38 -10.18
N ILE A 61 -8.55 -13.13 -9.74
CA ILE A 61 -8.73 -14.53 -10.12
C ILE A 61 -9.01 -14.61 -11.63
N ASN A 62 -9.95 -13.81 -12.12
CA ASN A 62 -10.37 -13.81 -13.52
C ASN A 62 -9.23 -13.40 -14.46
N SER A 63 -8.47 -12.35 -14.12
CA SER A 63 -7.33 -11.91 -14.92
C SER A 63 -6.25 -12.99 -15.05
N ARG A 64 -6.00 -13.76 -13.98
CA ARG A 64 -5.09 -14.91 -14.03
C ARG A 64 -5.63 -16.04 -14.90
N ILE A 65 -6.93 -16.35 -14.81
CA ILE A 65 -7.56 -17.38 -15.66
C ILE A 65 -7.38 -17.00 -17.12
N LEU A 66 -7.75 -15.78 -17.50
CA LEU A 66 -7.58 -15.27 -18.87
C LEU A 66 -6.13 -15.36 -19.35
N LEU A 67 -5.17 -14.96 -18.51
CA LEU A 67 -3.75 -15.03 -18.84
C LEU A 67 -3.24 -16.47 -19.04
N LEU A 68 -3.81 -17.44 -18.31
CA LEU A 68 -3.46 -18.85 -18.43
C LEU A 68 -4.20 -19.56 -19.57
N SER A 69 -5.26 -18.95 -20.12
CA SER A 69 -6.04 -19.47 -21.25
C SER A 69 -5.48 -19.13 -22.63
N VAL A 70 -4.38 -18.36 -22.71
CA VAL A 70 -3.71 -18.06 -23.99
C VAL A 70 -2.94 -19.27 -24.51
N LYS A 71 -2.61 -19.30 -25.82
CA LYS A 71 -1.94 -20.44 -26.47
C LYS A 71 -0.63 -20.85 -25.78
N GLU A 72 0.17 -19.86 -25.36
CA GLU A 72 1.46 -20.05 -24.70
C GLU A 72 1.48 -19.26 -23.39
N PRO A 73 0.89 -19.80 -22.31
CA PRO A 73 0.77 -19.07 -21.06
C PRO A 73 2.10 -19.05 -20.30
N PRO A 74 2.44 -17.96 -19.60
CA PRO A 74 3.67 -17.91 -18.82
C PRO A 74 3.59 -18.91 -17.65
N LEU A 75 4.41 -19.97 -17.70
CA LEU A 75 4.38 -21.08 -16.73
C LEU A 75 4.56 -20.62 -15.28
N LYS A 76 5.32 -19.54 -15.04
CA LYS A 76 5.51 -18.97 -13.70
C LYS A 76 4.19 -18.58 -13.03
N TYR A 77 3.17 -18.20 -13.81
CA TYR A 77 1.88 -17.77 -13.30
C TYR A 77 0.91 -18.92 -13.01
N LYS A 78 1.29 -20.17 -13.34
CA LYS A 78 0.64 -21.35 -12.72
C LYS A 78 0.77 -21.29 -11.20
N ASN A 79 1.87 -20.76 -10.67
CA ASN A 79 1.92 -20.37 -9.27
C ASN A 79 1.21 -19.02 -9.07
N ARG A 80 0.09 -19.03 -8.34
CA ARG A 80 -0.74 -17.85 -8.10
C ARG A 80 0.02 -16.74 -7.37
N ARG A 81 0.91 -17.07 -6.42
CA ARG A 81 1.66 -16.09 -5.65
C ARG A 81 2.58 -15.25 -6.53
N HIS A 82 3.23 -15.87 -7.53
CA HIS A 82 4.07 -15.13 -8.48
C HIS A 82 3.24 -14.14 -9.32
N PHE A 83 2.09 -14.59 -9.82
CA PHE A 83 1.18 -13.72 -10.55
C PHE A 83 0.74 -12.51 -9.70
N LEU A 84 0.28 -12.76 -8.47
CA LEU A 84 -0.19 -11.70 -7.56
C LEU A 84 0.91 -10.68 -7.23
N LYS A 85 2.13 -11.16 -6.97
CA LYS A 85 3.26 -10.28 -6.66
C LYS A 85 3.60 -9.37 -7.84
N ASP A 86 3.73 -9.95 -9.03
CA ASP A 86 4.09 -9.20 -10.24
C ASP A 86 2.98 -8.20 -10.61
N LEU A 87 1.70 -8.62 -10.50
CA LEU A 87 0.55 -7.73 -10.71
C LEU A 87 0.57 -6.53 -9.75
N ALA A 88 0.75 -6.79 -8.45
CA ALA A 88 0.77 -5.72 -7.45
C ALA A 88 1.92 -4.74 -7.70
N LEU A 89 3.12 -5.23 -8.03
CA LEU A 89 4.25 -4.39 -8.35
C LEU A 89 3.97 -3.54 -9.60
N GLN A 90 3.48 -4.14 -10.68
CA GLN A 90 3.14 -3.41 -11.92
C GLN A 90 2.12 -2.28 -11.69
N LEU A 91 1.14 -2.49 -10.81
CA LEU A 91 0.14 -1.47 -10.46
C LEU A 91 0.71 -0.33 -9.60
N ILE A 92 1.80 -0.57 -8.87
CA ILE A 92 2.37 0.41 -7.92
C ILE A 92 3.52 1.21 -8.54
N THR A 93 4.32 0.61 -9.44
CA THR A 93 5.58 1.18 -9.91
C THR A 93 5.45 2.61 -10.48
N SER A 94 4.46 2.88 -11.33
CA SER A 94 4.25 4.23 -11.90
C SER A 94 3.93 5.26 -10.81
N HIS A 95 2.99 4.93 -9.92
CA HIS A 95 2.60 5.81 -8.81
C HIS A 95 3.72 6.00 -7.78
N ALA A 96 4.58 5.00 -7.58
CA ALA A 96 5.73 5.11 -6.71
C ALA A 96 6.76 6.11 -7.26
N ALA A 97 7.05 6.04 -8.57
CA ALA A 97 7.96 6.98 -9.23
C ALA A 97 7.41 8.43 -9.20
N ASP A 98 6.11 8.60 -9.44
CA ASP A 98 5.47 9.93 -9.35
C ASP A 98 5.57 10.53 -7.95
N ARG A 99 5.34 9.70 -6.92
CA ARG A 99 5.46 10.11 -5.51
C ARG A 99 6.89 10.45 -5.12
N GLU A 100 7.86 9.67 -5.57
CA GLU A 100 9.28 9.96 -5.33
C GLU A 100 9.67 11.32 -5.92
N MET A 101 9.26 11.60 -7.15
CA MET A 101 9.47 12.90 -7.79
C MET A 101 8.75 14.04 -7.06
N GLU A 102 7.56 13.81 -6.52
CA GLU A 102 6.84 14.80 -5.72
C GLU A 102 7.56 15.11 -4.40
N VAL A 103 8.06 14.08 -3.72
CA VAL A 103 8.85 14.23 -2.49
C VAL A 103 10.14 15.01 -2.78
N LEU A 104 10.87 14.67 -3.85
CA LEU A 104 12.07 15.39 -4.26
C LEU A 104 11.77 16.87 -4.56
N ARG A 105 10.70 17.16 -5.31
CA ARG A 105 10.26 18.54 -5.58
C ARG A 105 9.90 19.28 -4.29
N HIS A 106 9.25 18.61 -3.34
CA HIS A 106 8.91 19.20 -2.04
C HIS A 106 10.16 19.51 -1.22
N GLU A 107 11.13 18.60 -1.19
CA GLU A 107 12.43 18.81 -0.53
C GLU A 107 13.23 19.96 -1.17
N GLU A 108 13.28 20.03 -2.50
CA GLU A 108 13.93 21.12 -3.22
C GLU A 108 13.23 22.47 -3.01
N SER A 109 11.91 22.48 -2.93
CA SER A 109 11.14 23.69 -2.59
C SER A 109 11.45 24.15 -1.16
N LEU A 110 11.48 23.23 -0.19
CA LEU A 110 11.89 23.55 1.17
C LEU A 110 13.31 24.10 1.20
N ARG A 111 14.27 23.46 0.52
CA ARG A 111 15.67 23.93 0.44
C ARG A 111 15.77 25.34 -0.16
N ARG A 112 15.06 25.64 -1.25
CA ARG A 112 15.00 26.99 -1.84
C ARG A 112 14.40 28.02 -0.89
N ASN A 113 13.32 27.67 -0.19
CA ASN A 113 12.71 28.54 0.81
C ASN A 113 13.62 28.83 2.02
N PHE A 114 14.64 28.00 2.28
CA PHE A 114 15.64 28.21 3.33
C PHE A 114 16.99 28.78 2.83
N ALA A 115 17.26 28.77 1.52
CA ALA A 115 18.56 29.11 0.95
C ALA A 115 18.65 30.55 0.37
N ASP A 116 17.57 31.33 0.35
CA ASP A 116 17.54 32.64 -0.29
C ASP A 116 17.24 33.78 0.71
N PRO A 117 18.25 34.45 1.28
CA PRO A 117 18.07 35.77 1.89
C PRO A 117 18.24 36.85 0.80
N GLY A 118 17.35 36.84 -0.19
CA GLY A 118 17.19 37.96 -1.13
C GLY A 118 16.44 39.13 -0.48
N PRO A 119 16.81 40.41 -0.73
CA PRO A 119 16.29 41.54 0.02
C PRO A 119 14.93 42.00 -0.54
N SER A 120 13.88 41.21 -0.35
CA SER A 120 12.48 41.68 -0.32
C SER A 120 11.51 40.51 -0.25
N ALA A 121 10.85 40.32 0.88
CA ALA A 121 9.42 40.01 0.93
C ALA A 121 8.91 39.91 2.37
N LYS A 122 8.00 40.82 2.70
CA LYS A 122 6.81 40.65 3.53
C LYS A 122 6.78 39.37 4.37
N THR A 123 7.03 39.58 5.66
CA THR A 123 6.83 38.65 6.78
C THR A 123 5.44 38.03 6.78
N GLN A 124 5.31 36.82 6.24
CA GLN A 124 4.26 35.91 6.69
C GLN A 124 4.66 35.38 8.07
N ASN A 125 4.12 36.01 9.12
CA ASN A 125 4.17 35.55 10.50
C ASN A 125 3.40 34.22 10.65
N VAL A 126 4.01 33.09 10.28
CA VAL A 126 3.59 31.78 10.79
C VAL A 126 4.48 31.45 11.97
N SER A 127 4.21 32.05 13.13
CA SER A 127 4.99 31.80 14.34
C SER A 127 4.58 30.46 14.99
N CYS A 128 4.87 29.35 14.32
CA CYS A 128 4.71 28.03 14.94
C CYS A 128 5.94 27.74 15.83
N LYS A 129 5.88 28.18 17.09
CA LYS A 129 6.94 27.97 18.09
C LYS A 129 7.15 26.47 18.33
N LYS A 130 8.33 25.94 18.03
CA LYS A 130 8.69 24.53 18.27
C LYS A 130 9.55 24.38 19.53
N ARG A 131 9.58 23.18 20.12
CA ARG A 131 10.37 22.89 21.34
C ARG A 131 11.86 22.98 21.04
N CYS A 132 12.63 23.58 21.94
CA CYS A 132 14.09 23.56 21.88
C CYS A 132 14.60 22.11 21.98
N TYR A 133 15.48 21.72 21.05
CA TYR A 133 15.98 20.35 20.97
C TYR A 133 17.01 20.01 22.06
N LEU A 134 17.70 21.02 22.60
CA LEU A 134 18.71 20.89 23.67
C LEU A 134 18.08 20.92 25.07
N CYS A 135 16.88 21.48 25.22
CA CYS A 135 16.18 21.42 26.50
C CYS A 135 15.71 20.00 26.81
N ALA A 136 15.86 19.60 28.07
CA ALA A 136 15.15 18.44 28.62
C ALA A 136 13.65 18.55 28.32
N ARG A 137 13.00 17.42 28.03
CA ARG A 137 11.59 17.38 27.59
C ARG A 137 10.64 18.00 28.59
N VAL A 138 10.95 17.87 29.88
CA VAL A 138 10.17 18.44 31.01
C VAL A 138 10.10 19.97 30.96
N LYS A 139 11.14 20.65 30.47
CA LYS A 139 11.15 22.12 30.40
C LYS A 139 10.24 22.67 29.28
N ASP A 140 9.93 21.85 28.27
CA ASP A 140 9.15 22.15 27.05
C ASP A 140 9.32 23.57 26.47
N ARG A 141 10.54 24.13 26.54
CA ARG A 141 10.76 25.53 26.16
C ARG A 141 10.55 25.71 24.65
N LYS A 142 9.51 26.47 24.28
CA LYS A 142 9.19 26.78 22.89
C LYS A 142 10.00 27.96 22.38
N THR A 143 10.42 27.90 21.13
CA THR A 143 11.27 28.91 20.49
C THR A 143 10.87 29.10 19.03
N ASN A 144 11.16 30.28 18.50
CA ASN A 144 11.07 30.61 17.07
C ASN A 144 12.46 30.67 16.41
N SER A 145 13.54 30.48 17.17
CA SER A 145 14.92 30.53 16.67
C SER A 145 15.47 29.13 16.37
N CYS A 146 16.25 29.03 15.30
CA CYS A 146 16.89 27.80 14.83
C CYS A 146 18.40 28.01 14.70
N CYS A 147 19.18 26.93 14.86
CA CYS A 147 20.62 26.92 14.54
C CYS A 147 20.84 27.19 13.04
N SER A 148 21.74 28.09 12.68
CA SER A 148 22.04 28.42 11.29
C SER A 148 22.76 27.30 10.52
N LYS A 149 23.42 26.35 11.22
CA LYS A 149 24.15 25.22 10.61
C LYS A 149 23.28 23.97 10.45
N CYS A 150 22.50 23.60 11.47
CA CYS A 150 21.72 22.35 11.50
C CYS A 150 20.20 22.54 11.53
N TYR A 151 19.70 23.77 11.54
CA TYR A 151 18.28 24.14 11.49
C TYR A 151 17.39 23.57 12.61
N LYS A 152 17.98 23.00 13.66
CA LYS A 152 17.24 22.55 14.85
C LYS A 152 16.84 23.75 15.71
N ASN A 153 15.64 23.68 16.31
CA ASN A 153 15.08 24.73 17.17
C ASN A 153 15.86 24.87 18.47
N ILE A 154 16.37 26.06 18.78
CA ILE A 154 17.16 26.36 19.98
C ILE A 154 16.60 27.57 20.72
N CYS A 155 16.54 27.48 22.04
CA CYS A 155 16.11 28.61 22.87
C CYS A 155 17.30 29.57 23.10
N LYS A 156 17.02 30.79 23.56
CA LYS A 156 18.05 31.81 23.85
C LYS A 156 19.16 31.36 24.81
N GLU A 157 18.88 30.40 25.71
CA GLU A 157 19.88 29.82 26.62
C GLU A 157 20.80 28.82 25.92
N HIS A 158 20.32 28.16 24.87
CA HIS A 158 21.07 27.17 24.10
C HIS A 158 21.60 27.74 22.77
N ASN A 159 21.90 29.04 22.82
CA ASN A 159 22.39 29.92 21.74
C ASN A 159 21.33 30.30 20.69
N HIS A 160 21.44 31.53 20.17
CA HIS A 160 20.52 32.15 19.24
C HIS A 160 20.90 31.93 17.77
N ALA A 161 22.20 31.77 17.47
CA ALA A 161 22.72 31.64 16.10
C ALA A 161 23.23 30.23 15.78
N LEU A 162 24.05 29.62 16.65
CA LEU A 162 24.63 28.29 16.45
C LEU A 162 24.44 27.43 17.69
N CYS A 163 23.94 26.20 17.57
CA CYS A 163 23.81 25.31 18.73
C CYS A 163 25.18 24.78 19.21
N ALA A 164 25.25 24.31 20.46
CA ALA A 164 26.49 23.75 21.03
C ALA A 164 27.13 22.67 20.13
N ASN A 165 26.33 21.76 19.56
CA ASN A 165 26.81 20.69 18.68
C ASN A 165 27.27 21.17 17.28
N CYS A 166 27.20 22.47 17.01
CA CYS A 166 27.60 23.08 15.73
C CYS A 166 28.72 24.12 15.89
N ILE A 167 29.04 24.47 17.14
CA ILE A 167 30.17 25.33 17.52
C ILE A 167 31.46 24.53 17.53
N GLU A 168 31.37 23.22 17.77
CA GLU A 168 32.43 22.24 17.46
C GLU A 168 32.47 21.90 15.96
#